data_AF-A0A355WDC6-F1
#
_entry.id   AF-A0A355WDC6-F1
#
_cell.length_a   1.000
_cell.length_b   1.000
_cell.length_c   1.000
_cell.angle_alpha   90.00
_cell.angle_beta   90.00
_cell.angle_gamma   90.00
#
_symmetry.space_group_name_H-M   'P 1'
#
loop_
_entity.id
_entity.type
_entity.pdbx_description
1 polymer ?
#
loop_
_entity_poly.entity_id
_entity_poly.type
_entity_poly.pdbx_seq_one_letter_code
_entity_poly.pdbx_strand_id
1 'polypeptide(L)' 'IPFSNAVKEYFIAHPDANDPRKYMTPGKEAMKQVVIHKINVCGSANRI' A
#
# COMPACT_ATOMS: atom_id res chain seq x y z
N ILE A 1 6.46 5.90 5.40
CA ILE A 1 5.98 5.85 3.99
C ILE A 1 4.78 4.89 3.97
N PRO A 2 3.69 5.19 3.24
CA PRO A 2 2.39 4.48 3.34
C PRO A 2 2.50 2.95 3.34
N PHE A 3 3.32 2.39 2.44
CA PHE A 3 3.58 0.94 2.39
C PHE A 3 4.10 0.39 3.73
N SER A 4 5.23 0.93 4.20
CA SER A 4 5.94 0.43 5.38
C SER A 4 5.11 0.61 6.65
N ASN A 5 4.29 1.65 6.72
CA ASN A 5 3.39 1.87 7.86
C ASN A 5 2.32 0.76 7.91
N ALA A 6 1.64 0.49 6.80
CA ALA A 6 0.61 -0.56 6.73
C ALA A 6 1.17 -1.96 6.97
N VAL A 7 2.39 -2.25 6.48
CA VAL A 7 3.09 -3.51 6.79
C VAL A 7 3.41 -3.62 8.27
N LYS A 8 3.91 -2.52 8.88
CA LYS A 8 4.24 -2.49 10.32
C LYS A 8 2.99 -2.70 11.18
N GLU A 9 1.88 -2.04 10.86
CA GLU A 9 0.60 -2.22 11.53
C GLU A 9 0.10 -3.67 11.40
N TYR A 10 0.27 -4.28 10.24
CA TYR A 10 -0.09 -5.69 10.03
C TYR A 10 0.70 -6.62 10.96
N PHE A 11 2.02 -6.45 11.08
CA PHE A 11 2.85 -7.25 11.98
C PHE A 11 2.56 -7.01 13.47
N ILE A 12 2.17 -5.79 13.86
CA ILE A 12 1.74 -5.51 15.24
C ILE A 12 0.44 -6.25 15.56
N ALA A 13 -0.50 -6.29 14.62
CA ALA A 13 -1.77 -6.98 14.78
C ALA A 13 -1.67 -8.52 14.63
N HIS A 14 -0.67 -9.01 13.89
CA HIS A 14 -0.47 -10.43 13.58
C HIS A 14 1.00 -10.82 13.81
N PRO A 15 1.43 -10.99 15.08
CA PRO A 15 2.84 -11.22 15.42
C PRO A 15 3.40 -12.56 14.90
N ASP A 16 2.54 -13.52 14.56
CA ASP A 16 2.87 -14.83 13.99
C ASP A 16 2.82 -14.85 12.46
N ALA A 17 2.44 -13.74 11.82
CA ALA A 17 2.33 -13.68 10.37
C ALA A 17 3.70 -13.83 9.69
N ASN A 18 3.79 -14.79 8.78
CA ASN A 18 4.99 -15.05 7.98
C ASN A 18 4.71 -15.11 6.48
N ASP A 19 3.44 -15.11 6.06
CA ASP A 19 3.06 -15.17 4.64
C ASP A 19 3.16 -13.76 4.01
N PRO A 20 4.07 -13.55 3.03
CA PRO A 20 4.23 -12.27 2.36
C PRO A 20 2.98 -11.76 1.68
N ARG A 21 2.12 -12.65 1.19
CA ARG A 21 0.88 -12.25 0.53
C ARG A 21 -0.06 -11.56 1.52
N LYS A 22 0.00 -11.93 2.80
CA LYS A 22 -0.85 -11.34 3.84
C LYS A 22 -0.36 -9.96 4.25
N TYR A 23 0.92 -9.80 4.57
CA TYR A 23 1.44 -8.51 5.04
C TYR A 23 1.78 -7.53 3.91
N MET A 24 2.06 -7.99 2.68
CA MET A 24 2.31 -7.08 1.54
C MET A 24 1.04 -6.52 0.93
N THR A 25 -0.09 -7.24 1.01
CA THR A 25 -1.39 -6.77 0.49
C THR A 25 -1.81 -5.42 1.08
N PRO A 26 -1.83 -5.21 2.42
CA PRO A 26 -2.18 -3.90 2.98
C PRO A 26 -1.18 -2.82 2.59
N GLY A 27 0.12 -3.15 2.49
CA GLY A 27 1.14 -2.23 1.98
C GLY A 27 0.85 -1.77 0.55
N LYS A 28 0.52 -2.71 -0.35
CA LYS A 28 0.18 -2.42 -1.75
C LYS A 28 -1.08 -1.55 -1.86
N GLU A 29 -2.11 -1.83 -1.07
CA GLU A 29 -3.34 -1.03 -1.07
C GLU A 29 -3.06 0.40 -0.60
N ALA A 30 -2.29 0.57 0.49
CA ALA A 30 -1.89 1.90 0.95
C ALA A 30 -1.10 2.68 -0.12
N MET A 31 -0.21 2.02 -0.85
CA MET A 31 0.52 2.66 -1.96
C MET A 31 -0.37 2.96 -3.16
N LYS A 32 -1.32 2.09 -3.49
CA LYS A 32 -2.27 2.30 -4.58
C LYS A 32 -3.04 3.60 -4.39
N GLN A 33 -3.50 3.90 -3.18
CA GLN A 33 -4.19 5.16 -2.88
C GLN A 33 -3.31 6.39 -3.15
N VAL A 34 -2.03 6.33 -2.78
CA VAL A 34 -1.09 7.43 -3.06
C VAL A 34 -0.81 7.56 -4.56
N VAL A 35 -0.67 6.45 -5.27
CA VAL A 35 -0.47 6.46 -6.73
C VAL A 35 -1.69 7.05 -7.43
N ILE A 36 -2.91 6.65 -7.06
CA ILE A 36 -4.16 7.22 -7.59
C ILE A 36 -4.18 8.73 -7.36
N HIS A 37 -3.89 9.18 -6.14
CA HIS A 37 -3.80 10.60 -5.84
C HIS A 37 -2.78 11.33 -6.72
N LYS A 38 -1.59 10.73 -6.93
CA LYS A 38 -0.56 11.32 -7.79
C LYS A 38 -0.94 11.35 -9.27
N ILE A 39 -1.62 10.32 -9.78
CA ILE A 39 -2.16 10.32 -11.15
C ILE A 39 -3.13 11.49 -11.34
N ASN A 40 -4.02 11.72 -10.36
CA ASN A 40 -4.99 12.80 -10.40
C ASN A 40 -4.32 14.18 -10.32
N VAL A 41 -3.38 14.38 -9.39
CA VAL A 41 -2.66 15.65 -9.22
C VAL A 41 -1.80 15.99 -10.44
N CYS A 42 -1.21 14.98 -11.09
CA CYS A 42 -0.40 15.18 -12.30
C CYS A 42 -1.24 15.25 -13.58
N GLY A 43 -2.57 15.05 -13.51
CA GLY A 43 -3.43 15.01 -14.69
C GLY A 43 -3.05 13.93 -15.71
N SER A 44 -2.38 12.86 -15.26
CA SER A 44 -1.92 11.77 -16.14
C SER A 44 -2.96 10.66 -16.31
N ALA A 45 -4.13 10.81 -15.68
CA ALA A 45 -5.26 9.90 -15.87
C ALA A 45 -5.65 9.80 -17.35
N ASN A 46 -5.88 8.58 -17.84
CA ASN A 46 -6.30 8.28 -19.22
C ASN A 46 -5.34 8.74 -20.34
N ARG A 47 -4.05 8.92 -20.03
CA ARG A 47 -3.01 9.14 -21.03
C ARG A 47 -2.37 7.78 -21.34
N ILE A 48 -2.92 7.08 -22.34
CA ILE A 48 -2.54 5.72 -22.77
C ILE A 48 -1.69 5.81 -24.03
#